data_AF-A0A1R2ASS4-F1
#
_entry.id   AF-A0A1R2ASS4-F1
#
_cell.length_a   1.000
_cell.length_b   1.000
_cell.length_c   1.000
_cell.angle_alpha   90.00
_cell.angle_beta   90.00
_cell.angle_gamma   90.00
#
_symmetry.space_group_name_H-M   'P 1'
#
loop_
_entity.id
_entity.type
_entity.pdbx_description
1 polymer ?
#
loop_
_entity_poly.entity_id
_entity_poly.type
_entity_poly.pdbx_seq_one_letter_code
_entity_poly.pdbx_strand_id
1 'polypeptide(L)'
;MSEVKYVQVSTSTWLRDTHNLFDNDSGNLNNSSFKIVNSSAIYLESNICKLYTPRSSKFMLPTYEPLLGFKLTQGEFLIYQIGNSSKKKLWLAIRHCFPKGSEIFEGDVVKLGRIRMKVKKIVLTFASEERDQSSKCLEPLGSQVEVNEEVECEACCRICFCNEATESNPLIAPCECIGSIKYIHVECIKSWLRSRIQTKTTGLVVSYYWNDLICELCKTSLPASVFYLETKMDLISIEYPKKPYIIFEECSPETKKSNGIHVITLENSKRISIGRSQDAELRITDISVSRKHAAIFSSGKGVFISDNKSKFGTLIKMKKVVSLSKCKNLSIQIGRTMFHICVKQKFTCKKCCCISFRKVVPESSYITQEGLDHSFMDSRIGLYSNSIQQCVQNISHDD
;
A
#
# COMPACT_ATOMS: atom_id res chain seq x y z
N MET A 1 -4.11 -27.42 -28.58
CA MET A 1 -3.64 -27.98 -27.28
C MET A 1 -2.91 -26.88 -26.55
N SER A 2 -3.54 -26.31 -25.52
CA SER A 2 -2.96 -25.23 -24.71
C SER A 2 -1.75 -25.74 -23.91
N GLU A 3 -0.65 -24.98 -23.92
CA GLU A 3 0.54 -25.29 -23.14
C GLU A 3 0.22 -25.30 -21.64
N VAL A 4 0.48 -26.42 -20.96
CA VAL A 4 0.20 -26.54 -19.52
C VAL A 4 1.21 -25.70 -18.74
N LYS A 5 0.78 -24.50 -18.35
CA LYS A 5 1.50 -23.63 -17.38
C LYS A 5 1.40 -24.25 -15.99
N TYR A 6 2.48 -24.17 -15.22
CA TYR A 6 2.49 -24.52 -13.81
C TYR A 6 3.21 -23.43 -13.02
N VAL A 7 2.90 -23.31 -11.74
CA VAL A 7 3.53 -22.33 -10.86
C VAL A 7 4.50 -23.07 -9.93
N GLN A 8 5.76 -22.68 -9.97
CA GLN A 8 6.75 -23.11 -8.99
C GLN A 8 6.75 -22.11 -7.84
N VAL A 9 6.55 -22.59 -6.61
CA VAL A 9 6.53 -21.75 -5.41
C VAL A 9 7.60 -22.26 -4.47
N SER A 10 8.54 -21.40 -4.11
CA SER A 10 9.51 -21.65 -3.04
C SER A 10 9.19 -20.74 -1.87
N THR A 11 9.08 -21.28 -0.68
CA THR A 11 8.75 -20.53 0.54
C THR A 11 9.91 -20.61 1.52
N SER A 12 10.19 -19.49 2.18
CA SER A 12 11.15 -19.40 3.28
C SER A 12 10.46 -18.76 4.48
N THR A 13 10.33 -19.50 5.57
CA THR A 13 9.75 -18.99 6.83
C THR A 13 10.86 -18.74 7.82
N TRP A 14 10.96 -17.50 8.30
CA TRP A 14 11.90 -17.16 9.36
C TRP A 14 11.43 -17.78 10.69
N LEU A 15 12.33 -18.30 11.54
CA LEU A 15 11.92 -19.00 12.76
C LEU A 15 11.54 -18.06 13.92
N ARG A 16 12.03 -16.82 13.94
CA ARG A 16 11.71 -15.84 14.99
C ARG A 16 10.49 -15.02 14.61
N ASP A 17 9.49 -14.91 15.50
CA ASP A 17 8.37 -13.99 15.28
C ASP A 17 8.62 -12.61 15.85
N THR A 18 9.10 -11.70 15.00
CA THR A 18 9.24 -10.30 15.37
C THR A 18 8.50 -9.42 14.37
N HIS A 19 7.38 -8.84 14.81
CA HIS A 19 6.62 -7.79 14.11
C HIS A 19 6.20 -8.12 12.65
N ASN A 20 5.95 -9.39 12.30
CA ASN A 20 5.61 -9.77 10.92
C ASN A 20 6.65 -9.27 9.88
N LEU A 21 7.92 -9.34 10.24
CA LEU A 21 9.05 -9.08 9.36
C LEU A 21 9.69 -10.39 8.90
N PHE A 22 10.34 -10.35 7.75
CA PHE A 22 11.15 -11.44 7.23
C PHE A 22 12.59 -10.97 7.13
N ASP A 23 13.49 -11.63 7.84
CA ASP A 23 14.92 -11.31 7.84
C ASP A 23 15.61 -11.99 6.65
N ASN A 24 15.92 -11.22 5.61
CA ASN A 24 16.56 -11.72 4.39
C ASN A 24 18.03 -12.12 4.60
N ASP A 25 18.62 -11.74 5.73
CA ASP A 25 20.03 -12.01 6.05
C ASP A 25 20.16 -13.16 7.07
N SER A 26 19.04 -13.75 7.51
CA SER A 26 19.05 -14.85 8.49
C SER A 26 19.28 -16.20 7.82
N GLY A 27 20.18 -17.01 8.39
CA GLY A 27 20.34 -18.42 8.02
C GLY A 27 19.31 -19.38 8.65
N ASN A 28 18.53 -18.91 9.63
CA ASN A 28 17.60 -19.73 10.39
C ASN A 28 16.21 -19.73 9.73
N LEU A 29 16.11 -20.41 8.58
CA LEU A 29 14.92 -20.44 7.72
C LEU A 29 14.42 -21.88 7.52
N ASN A 30 13.11 -22.06 7.58
CA ASN A 30 12.45 -23.27 7.08
C ASN A 30 12.06 -23.05 5.62
N ASN A 31 12.63 -23.85 4.73
CA ASN A 31 12.37 -23.77 3.30
C ASN A 31 11.41 -24.87 2.84
N SER A 32 10.53 -24.55 1.89
CA SER A 32 9.66 -25.54 1.24
C SER A 32 9.49 -25.17 -0.23
N SER A 33 9.23 -26.16 -1.09
CA SER A 33 9.09 -25.97 -2.53
C SER A 33 7.91 -26.77 -3.06
N PHE A 34 7.11 -26.14 -3.90
CA PHE A 34 5.85 -26.68 -4.40
C PHE A 34 5.73 -26.48 -5.90
N LYS A 35 5.14 -27.46 -6.57
CA LYS A 35 4.72 -27.38 -7.97
C LYS A 35 3.20 -27.38 -8.04
N ILE A 36 2.63 -26.23 -8.39
CA ILE A 36 1.18 -26.02 -8.43
C ILE A 36 0.72 -26.14 -9.88
N VAL A 37 -0.13 -27.14 -10.13
CA VAL A 37 -0.72 -27.41 -11.45
C VAL A 37 -2.23 -27.13 -11.44
N ASN A 38 -2.89 -27.32 -10.31
CA ASN A 38 -4.32 -27.10 -10.13
C ASN A 38 -4.54 -26.01 -9.07
N SER A 39 -5.80 -25.63 -8.85
CA SER A 39 -6.15 -24.74 -7.74
C SER A 39 -5.75 -25.39 -6.40
N SER A 40 -4.95 -24.67 -5.62
CA SER A 40 -4.33 -25.17 -4.38
C SER A 40 -4.16 -24.01 -3.38
N ALA A 41 -3.89 -24.34 -2.13
CA ALA A 41 -3.68 -23.40 -1.05
C ALA A 41 -2.43 -23.78 -0.25
N ILE A 42 -1.69 -22.78 0.24
CA ILE A 42 -0.54 -22.98 1.12
C ILE A 42 -0.90 -22.52 2.53
N TYR A 43 -0.69 -23.41 3.49
CA TYR A 43 -0.90 -23.19 4.92
C TYR A 43 0.45 -23.24 5.67
N LEU A 44 0.50 -22.60 6.83
CA LEU A 44 1.66 -22.62 7.72
C LEU A 44 1.37 -23.47 8.96
N GLU A 45 2.16 -24.52 9.15
CA GLU A 45 2.12 -25.40 10.32
C GLU A 45 3.48 -25.40 11.00
N SER A 46 3.56 -24.93 12.25
CA SER A 46 4.79 -24.97 13.06
C SER A 46 6.04 -24.45 12.33
N ASN A 47 5.89 -23.34 11.60
CA ASN A 47 6.91 -22.69 10.74
C ASN A 47 7.26 -23.40 9.41
N ILE A 48 6.54 -24.45 9.02
CA ILE A 48 6.72 -25.15 7.74
C ILE A 48 5.51 -24.91 6.86
N CYS A 49 5.72 -24.54 5.60
CA CYS A 49 4.64 -24.39 4.66
C CYS A 49 4.21 -25.77 4.14
N LYS A 50 2.89 -25.98 3.97
CA LYS A 50 2.33 -27.19 3.37
C LYS A 50 1.34 -26.83 2.27
N LEU A 51 1.42 -27.56 1.15
CA LEU A 51 0.49 -27.41 0.03
C LEU A 51 -0.75 -28.29 0.27
N TYR A 52 -1.91 -27.67 0.17
CA TYR A 52 -3.22 -28.31 0.22
C TYR A 52 -3.88 -28.20 -1.16
N THR A 53 -4.31 -29.32 -1.71
CA THR A 53 -5.08 -29.35 -2.96
C THR A 53 -6.45 -29.96 -2.65
N PRO A 54 -7.57 -29.28 -2.97
CA PRO A 54 -8.89 -29.84 -2.76
C PRO A 54 -9.03 -31.15 -3.54
N ARG A 55 -9.16 -32.29 -2.83
CA ARG A 55 -9.67 -33.54 -3.42
C ARG A 55 -11.09 -33.73 -2.91
N SER A 56 -11.93 -34.28 -3.79
CA SER A 56 -13.37 -34.41 -3.63
C SER A 56 -13.82 -35.02 -2.29
N SER A 57 -14.84 -34.35 -1.72
CA SER A 57 -15.94 -34.88 -0.90
C SER A 57 -15.77 -35.28 0.56
N LYS A 58 -14.60 -35.25 1.21
CA LYS A 58 -14.51 -35.38 2.67
C LYS A 58 -13.14 -34.93 3.12
N PHE A 59 -12.99 -33.84 3.88
CA PHE A 59 -11.94 -33.65 4.90
C PHE A 59 -12.07 -32.25 5.53
N MET A 60 -11.86 -32.19 6.85
CA MET A 60 -11.85 -30.94 7.61
C MET A 60 -10.86 -29.93 7.03
N LEU A 61 -11.25 -28.65 7.03
CA LEU A 61 -10.31 -27.56 6.75
C LEU A 61 -9.12 -27.70 7.71
N PRO A 62 -7.87 -27.57 7.23
CA PRO A 62 -6.71 -27.66 8.11
C PRO A 62 -6.83 -26.62 9.23
N THR A 63 -6.55 -27.00 10.48
CA THR A 63 -6.50 -26.08 11.64
C THR A 63 -5.32 -25.10 11.57
N TYR A 64 -4.47 -25.24 10.55
CA TYR A 64 -3.27 -24.45 10.33
C TYR A 64 -3.57 -23.04 9.81
N GLU A 65 -2.60 -22.13 9.95
CA GLU A 65 -2.78 -20.76 9.51
C GLU A 65 -2.78 -20.68 7.97
N PRO A 66 -3.87 -20.21 7.34
CA PRO A 66 -3.91 -20.01 5.91
C PRO A 66 -3.02 -18.83 5.48
N LEU A 67 -2.20 -19.02 4.44
CA LEU A 67 -1.35 -17.94 3.90
C LEU A 67 -1.79 -17.50 2.50
N LEU A 68 -1.68 -18.38 1.50
CA LEU A 68 -1.76 -18.00 0.09
C LEU A 68 -2.51 -19.03 -0.75
N GLY A 69 -3.47 -18.58 -1.54
CA GLY A 69 -4.28 -19.40 -2.43
C GLY A 69 -3.93 -19.17 -3.89
N PHE A 70 -4.08 -20.22 -4.68
CA PHE A 70 -3.87 -20.25 -6.11
C PHE A 70 -5.15 -20.78 -6.75
N LYS A 71 -5.78 -19.97 -7.60
CA LYS A 71 -6.96 -20.36 -8.38
C LYS A 71 -6.58 -20.37 -9.85
N LEU A 72 -6.74 -21.53 -10.49
CA LEU A 72 -6.59 -21.65 -11.94
C LEU A 72 -7.94 -21.31 -12.59
N THR A 73 -7.96 -20.32 -13.49
CA THR A 73 -9.17 -19.91 -14.23
C THR A 73 -8.78 -19.64 -15.67
N GLN A 74 -9.41 -20.33 -16.62
CA GLN A 74 -9.15 -20.17 -18.07
C GLN A 74 -7.65 -20.26 -18.46
N GLY A 75 -6.87 -21.09 -17.75
CA GLY A 75 -5.42 -21.25 -18.01
C GLY A 75 -4.52 -20.20 -17.36
N GLU A 76 -5.07 -19.26 -16.60
CA GLU A 76 -4.33 -18.27 -15.80
C GLU A 76 -4.42 -18.58 -14.31
N PHE A 77 -3.31 -18.35 -13.61
CA PHE A 77 -3.28 -18.47 -12.15
C PHE A 77 -3.55 -17.11 -11.50
N LEU A 78 -4.55 -17.08 -10.63
CA LEU A 78 -4.82 -15.98 -9.72
C LEU A 78 -4.28 -16.34 -8.34
N ILE A 79 -3.51 -15.44 -7.75
CA ILE A 79 -3.09 -15.53 -6.35
C ILE A 79 -4.08 -14.74 -5.51
N TYR A 80 -4.46 -15.27 -4.37
CA TYR A 80 -5.26 -14.54 -3.39
C TYR A 80 -4.86 -14.85 -1.95
N GLN A 81 -5.02 -13.88 -1.06
CA GLN A 81 -4.83 -14.11 0.37
C GLN A 81 -5.97 -14.97 0.92
N ILE A 82 -5.64 -16.04 1.64
CA ILE A 82 -6.62 -16.90 2.30
C ILE A 82 -6.85 -16.40 3.73
N GLY A 83 -8.11 -16.23 4.12
CA GLY A 83 -8.50 -15.73 5.43
C GLY A 83 -8.46 -14.20 5.53
N ASN A 84 -9.36 -13.64 6.33
CA ASN A 84 -9.52 -12.19 6.49
C ASN A 84 -8.83 -11.68 7.77
N SER A 85 -7.74 -12.31 8.20
CA SER A 85 -7.01 -11.85 9.38
C SER A 85 -6.51 -10.43 9.15
N SER A 86 -6.98 -9.50 9.98
CA SER A 86 -6.58 -8.09 9.90
C SER A 86 -5.07 -7.89 10.04
N LYS A 87 -4.37 -8.84 10.68
CA LYS A 87 -2.96 -8.73 11.10
C LYS A 87 -1.95 -8.96 9.98
N LYS A 88 -2.18 -9.93 9.07
CA LYS A 88 -1.24 -10.27 7.99
C LYS A 88 -1.78 -9.78 6.65
N LYS A 89 -0.96 -9.05 5.90
CA LYS A 89 -1.31 -8.50 4.58
C LYS A 89 -0.36 -9.10 3.53
N LEU A 90 -0.81 -9.07 2.29
CA LEU A 90 -0.02 -9.46 1.12
C LEU A 90 0.93 -8.31 0.75
N TRP A 91 2.23 -8.55 0.83
CA TRP A 91 3.26 -7.54 0.55
C TRP A 91 4.15 -8.00 -0.60
N LEU A 92 4.28 -7.18 -1.65
CA LEU A 92 5.22 -7.38 -2.75
C LEU A 92 6.62 -6.98 -2.30
N ALA A 93 7.56 -7.90 -2.34
CA ALA A 93 8.96 -7.63 -2.03
C ALA A 93 9.72 -7.18 -3.28
N ILE A 94 10.02 -5.88 -3.37
CA ILE A 94 10.63 -5.31 -4.59
C ILE A 94 12.10 -5.71 -4.75
N ARG A 95 12.80 -6.02 -3.66
CA ARG A 95 14.23 -6.44 -3.64
C ARG A 95 14.56 -7.52 -4.67
N HIS A 96 13.64 -8.47 -4.88
CA HIS A 96 13.85 -9.61 -5.77
C HIS A 96 13.18 -9.48 -7.13
N CYS A 97 12.13 -8.64 -7.22
CA CYS A 97 11.33 -8.52 -8.44
C CYS A 97 11.82 -7.40 -9.35
N PHE A 98 12.27 -6.29 -8.75
CA PHE A 98 12.53 -5.03 -9.44
C PHE A 98 13.82 -4.40 -8.93
N PRO A 99 15.00 -4.93 -9.30
CA PRO A 99 16.28 -4.43 -8.81
C PRO A 99 16.55 -2.97 -9.20
N LYS A 100 15.99 -2.52 -10.33
CA LYS A 100 16.07 -1.11 -10.76
C LYS A 100 15.07 -0.20 -10.05
N GLY A 101 14.06 -0.75 -9.38
CA GLY A 101 12.97 -0.05 -8.73
C GLY A 101 11.61 -0.42 -9.30
N SER A 102 10.57 -0.30 -8.48
CA SER A 102 9.16 -0.45 -8.85
C SER A 102 8.52 0.93 -8.93
N GLU A 103 7.68 1.14 -9.94
CA GLU A 103 6.82 2.33 -10.00
C GLU A 103 5.83 2.32 -8.82
N ILE A 104 5.50 3.49 -8.31
CA ILE A 104 4.52 3.70 -7.23
C ILE A 104 3.48 4.74 -7.63
N PHE A 105 2.26 4.54 -7.16
CA PHE A 105 1.10 5.38 -7.49
C PHE A 105 0.44 5.96 -6.23
N GLU A 106 -0.40 6.97 -6.43
CA GLU A 106 -1.21 7.52 -5.34
C GLU A 106 -2.08 6.43 -4.69
N GLY A 107 -2.10 6.42 -3.35
CA GLY A 107 -2.79 5.41 -2.56
C GLY A 107 -1.98 4.16 -2.22
N ASP A 108 -0.84 3.92 -2.88
CA ASP A 108 0.04 2.80 -2.56
C ASP A 108 0.60 2.92 -1.14
N VAL A 109 0.79 1.78 -0.48
CA VAL A 109 1.39 1.72 0.85
C VAL A 109 2.71 0.98 0.77
N VAL A 110 3.79 1.71 1.05
CA VAL A 110 5.15 1.19 1.15
C VAL A 110 5.42 0.83 2.62
N LYS A 111 6.02 -0.33 2.87
CA LYS A 111 6.45 -0.77 4.20
C LYS A 111 7.98 -0.93 4.20
N LEU A 112 8.62 -0.24 5.15
CA LEU A 112 10.06 -0.26 5.40
C LEU A 112 10.27 -0.71 6.86
N GLY A 113 10.62 -1.99 7.06
CA GLY A 113 10.60 -2.56 8.40
C GLY A 113 9.21 -2.45 9.05
N ARG A 114 9.13 -1.85 10.25
CA ARG A 114 7.87 -1.63 10.99
C ARG A 114 7.09 -0.41 10.49
N ILE A 115 7.74 0.50 9.78
CA ILE A 115 7.15 1.76 9.33
C ILE A 115 6.36 1.53 8.04
N ARG A 116 5.21 2.21 7.93
CA ARG A 116 4.37 2.21 6.72
C ARG A 116 4.12 3.63 6.27
N MET A 117 4.30 3.87 4.99
CA MET A 117 4.12 5.16 4.36
C MET A 117 3.13 5.01 3.22
N LYS A 118 2.05 5.79 3.25
CA LYS A 118 1.08 5.84 2.16
C LYS A 118 1.47 6.97 1.22
N VAL A 119 1.48 6.71 -0.09
CA VAL A 119 1.59 7.76 -1.10
C VAL A 119 0.29 8.56 -1.08
N LYS A 120 0.33 9.78 -0.55
CA LYS A 120 -0.84 10.65 -0.44
C LYS A 120 -1.10 11.39 -1.74
N LYS A 121 -0.05 11.88 -2.39
CA LYS A 121 -0.15 12.64 -3.64
C LYS A 121 1.15 12.56 -4.43
N ILE A 122 1.06 12.51 -5.76
CA ILE A 122 2.18 12.62 -6.69
C ILE A 122 1.84 13.76 -7.66
N VAL A 123 2.73 14.74 -7.77
CA VAL A 123 2.55 15.86 -8.70
C VAL A 123 3.75 15.92 -9.62
N LEU A 124 3.53 15.60 -10.90
CA LEU A 124 4.55 15.62 -11.94
C LEU A 124 4.33 16.82 -12.88
N THR A 125 5.43 17.31 -13.45
CA THR A 125 5.42 18.39 -14.45
C THR A 125 5.29 17.73 -15.82
N PHE A 126 4.07 17.55 -16.32
CA PHE A 126 3.89 17.26 -17.74
C PHE A 126 3.80 18.61 -18.45
N ALA A 127 4.72 18.85 -19.39
CA ALA A 127 4.65 19.96 -20.32
C ALA A 127 3.42 19.75 -21.22
N SER A 128 2.30 20.29 -20.78
CA SER A 128 1.17 20.72 -21.59
C SER A 128 0.40 21.71 -20.74
N GLU A 129 0.83 22.97 -20.79
CA GLU A 129 -0.08 24.08 -20.54
C GLU A 129 -1.21 23.96 -21.57
N GLU A 130 -2.43 23.83 -21.09
CA GLU A 130 -3.60 24.65 -21.46
C GLU A 130 -4.92 23.98 -21.04
N ARG A 131 -5.78 24.81 -20.42
CA ARG A 131 -7.25 24.68 -20.27
C ARG A 131 -7.72 23.65 -19.22
N ASP A 132 -8.51 23.98 -18.19
CA ASP A 132 -9.52 25.03 -18.04
C ASP A 132 -9.72 25.45 -16.58
N GLN A 133 -9.96 26.76 -16.42
CA GLN A 133 -10.80 27.32 -15.37
C GLN A 133 -12.25 26.92 -15.66
N SER A 134 -12.87 26.14 -14.78
CA SER A 134 -14.32 26.15 -14.60
C SER A 134 -14.64 25.48 -13.27
N SER A 135 -14.88 26.22 -12.18
CA SER A 135 -16.23 26.68 -11.81
C SER A 135 -17.34 25.75 -12.29
N LYS A 136 -17.85 24.94 -11.36
CA LYS A 136 -19.25 24.52 -11.32
C LYS A 136 -19.59 24.02 -9.93
N CYS A 137 -20.15 24.95 -9.15
CA CYS A 137 -20.99 24.67 -8.00
C CYS A 137 -22.28 23.98 -8.48
N LEU A 138 -22.76 23.03 -7.69
CA LEU A 138 -24.09 22.45 -7.79
C LEU A 138 -24.80 22.73 -6.46
N GLU A 139 -25.83 23.57 -6.52
CA GLU A 139 -26.97 23.58 -5.59
C GLU A 139 -28.11 22.70 -6.16
N PRO A 140 -29.25 22.45 -5.48
CA PRO A 140 -29.67 22.82 -4.11
C PRO A 140 -30.19 21.61 -3.28
N LEU A 141 -30.47 21.79 -2.00
CA LEU A 141 -31.81 21.60 -1.40
C LEU A 141 -31.77 21.94 0.09
N GLY A 142 -32.70 22.79 0.51
CA GLY A 142 -32.74 23.38 1.84
C GLY A 142 -33.37 22.53 2.93
N SER A 143 -33.20 23.02 4.14
CA SER A 143 -34.12 22.85 5.26
C SER A 143 -33.81 23.96 6.27
N GLN A 144 -34.79 24.83 6.51
CA GLN A 144 -34.76 25.83 7.56
C GLN A 144 -34.87 25.15 8.93
N VAL A 145 -34.12 25.64 9.91
CA VAL A 145 -34.39 25.37 11.34
C VAL A 145 -34.26 26.70 12.07
N GLU A 146 -35.32 27.01 12.81
CA GLU A 146 -35.54 28.22 13.59
C GLU A 146 -34.54 28.36 14.74
N VAL A 147 -34.17 29.61 15.02
CA VAL A 147 -33.25 30.03 16.08
C VAL A 147 -34.04 30.10 17.39
N ASN A 148 -33.67 29.28 18.37
CA ASN A 148 -34.06 29.52 19.76
C ASN A 148 -33.01 30.43 20.42
N GLU A 149 -33.47 31.61 20.83
CA GLU A 149 -32.78 32.52 21.74
C GLU A 149 -32.58 31.84 23.10
N GLU A 150 -31.34 31.81 23.63
CA GLU A 150 -31.10 31.67 25.08
C GLU A 150 -29.63 32.01 25.45
N VAL A 151 -29.50 33.09 26.22
CA VAL A 151 -28.40 33.48 27.13
C VAL A 151 -27.03 33.82 26.49
N GLU A 152 -26.81 35.11 26.23
CA GLU A 152 -25.48 35.70 25.91
C GLU A 152 -24.55 35.63 27.13
N CYS A 153 -23.89 34.49 27.28
CA CYS A 153 -22.52 34.50 27.78
C CYS A 153 -21.63 34.83 26.57
N GLU A 154 -21.07 36.04 26.53
CA GLU A 154 -20.16 36.45 25.45
C GLU A 154 -19.12 35.35 25.22
N ALA A 155 -19.16 34.73 24.04
CA ALA A 155 -18.24 33.66 23.72
C ALA A 155 -16.82 34.24 23.64
N CYS A 156 -15.97 33.89 24.59
CA CYS A 156 -14.56 34.27 24.58
C CYS A 156 -13.69 33.14 24.05
N CYS A 157 -12.63 33.49 23.31
CA CYS A 157 -11.60 32.54 22.94
C CYS A 157 -10.91 31.99 24.19
N ARG A 158 -10.88 30.67 24.33
CA ARG A 158 -10.19 30.01 25.45
C ARG A 158 -8.69 30.31 25.54
N ILE A 159 -8.04 30.62 24.41
CA ILE A 159 -6.58 30.81 24.34
C ILE A 159 -6.19 32.24 24.69
N CYS A 160 -6.83 33.24 24.07
CA CYS A 160 -6.47 34.65 24.27
C CYS A 160 -7.42 35.40 25.23
N PHE A 161 -8.53 34.78 25.62
CA PHE A 161 -9.57 35.36 26.49
C PHE A 161 -10.30 36.58 25.91
N CYS A 162 -10.17 36.86 24.61
CA CYS A 162 -10.88 37.92 23.89
C CYS A 162 -12.21 37.41 23.29
N ASN A 163 -13.21 38.28 23.20
CA ASN A 163 -14.52 38.05 22.56
C ASN A 163 -14.61 38.60 21.12
N GLU A 164 -13.60 39.36 20.66
CA GLU A 164 -13.58 39.98 19.32
C GLU A 164 -13.38 38.94 18.20
N ALA A 165 -14.47 38.61 17.50
CA ALA A 165 -14.44 37.76 16.30
C ALA A 165 -14.57 38.61 15.02
N THR A 166 -13.74 38.32 14.02
CA THR A 166 -13.84 38.93 12.68
C THR A 166 -14.08 37.86 11.61
N GLU A 167 -14.51 38.24 10.41
CA GLU A 167 -14.67 37.30 9.29
C GLU A 167 -13.38 36.54 8.96
N SER A 168 -12.22 37.19 9.11
CA SER A 168 -10.90 36.60 8.85
C SER A 168 -10.35 35.76 10.01
N ASN A 169 -10.82 36.03 11.24
CA ASN A 169 -10.39 35.36 12.46
C ASN A 169 -11.60 35.08 13.38
N PRO A 170 -12.54 34.20 12.94
CA PRO A 170 -13.75 33.93 13.70
C PRO A 170 -13.49 33.05 14.91
N LEU A 171 -14.43 33.04 15.85
CA LEU A 171 -14.51 32.04 16.91
C LEU A 171 -15.13 30.75 16.35
N ILE A 172 -14.41 29.65 16.53
CA ILE A 172 -14.83 28.32 16.08
C ILE A 172 -14.88 27.35 17.25
N ALA A 173 -15.63 26.26 17.11
CA ALA A 173 -15.61 25.12 18.02
C ALA A 173 -14.89 23.94 17.36
N PRO A 174 -13.55 23.81 17.48
CA PRO A 174 -12.80 22.80 16.75
C PRO A 174 -12.86 21.40 17.40
N CYS A 175 -13.57 21.23 18.51
CA CYS A 175 -13.65 19.97 19.24
C CYS A 175 -14.93 19.91 20.10
N GLU A 176 -15.19 18.74 20.69
CA GLU A 176 -16.38 18.44 21.52
C GLU A 176 -16.32 19.01 22.95
N CYS A 177 -15.62 20.13 23.17
CA CYS A 177 -15.66 20.79 24.48
C CYS A 177 -17.04 21.42 24.72
N ILE A 178 -17.45 21.52 25.99
CA ILE A 178 -18.78 21.99 26.39
C ILE A 178 -18.66 23.38 27.05
N GLY A 179 -19.67 24.24 26.88
CA GLY A 179 -19.70 25.58 27.46
C GLY A 179 -18.79 26.57 26.73
N SER A 180 -18.37 27.64 27.41
CA SER A 180 -17.53 28.72 26.84
C SER A 180 -16.13 28.26 26.41
N ILE A 181 -15.61 27.18 27.02
CA ILE A 181 -14.27 26.66 26.75
C ILE A 181 -14.10 26.03 25.36
N LYS A 182 -15.21 25.84 24.62
CA LYS A 182 -15.19 25.26 23.27
C LYS A 182 -14.76 26.25 22.19
N TYR A 183 -14.91 27.55 22.43
CA TYR A 183 -14.67 28.59 21.44
C TYR A 183 -13.19 28.99 21.39
N ILE A 184 -12.62 28.98 20.20
CA ILE A 184 -11.22 29.36 19.95
C ILE A 184 -11.15 30.17 18.65
N HIS A 185 -10.38 31.26 18.62
CA HIS A 185 -10.10 31.98 17.38
C HIS A 185 -9.30 31.11 16.40
N VAL A 186 -9.59 31.25 15.11
CA VAL A 186 -8.86 30.55 14.04
C VAL A 186 -7.35 30.75 14.12
N GLU A 187 -6.88 31.98 14.36
CA GLU A 187 -5.43 32.24 14.46
C GLU A 187 -4.83 31.69 15.77
N CYS A 188 -5.59 31.72 16.87
CA CYS A 188 -5.15 31.11 18.13
C CYS A 188 -4.97 29.60 18.01
N ILE A 189 -5.92 28.88 17.37
CA ILE A 189 -5.78 27.44 17.17
C ILE A 189 -4.67 27.13 16.14
N LYS A 190 -4.49 27.94 15.09
CA LYS A 190 -3.37 27.80 14.14
C LYS A 190 -2.03 27.92 14.85
N SER A 191 -1.85 28.95 15.68
CA SER A 191 -0.64 29.15 16.47
C SER A 191 -0.38 27.98 17.42
N TRP A 192 -1.41 27.51 18.11
CA TRP A 192 -1.33 26.34 18.99
C TRP A 192 -0.92 25.08 18.20
N LEU A 193 -1.55 24.79 17.06
CA LEU A 193 -1.22 23.65 16.20
C LEU A 193 0.21 23.73 15.65
N ARG A 194 0.66 24.91 15.19
CA ARG A 194 2.03 25.13 14.73
C ARG A 194 3.06 24.77 15.79
N SER A 195 2.81 25.10 17.06
CA SER A 195 3.70 24.73 18.17
C SER A 195 3.82 23.22 18.41
N ARG A 196 2.84 22.43 17.94
CA ARG A 196 2.77 20.96 18.10
C ARG A 196 3.34 20.21 16.90
N ILE A 197 3.64 20.90 15.80
CA ILE A 197 4.17 20.32 14.57
C ILE A 197 5.68 20.57 14.53
N GLN A 198 6.45 19.48 14.47
CA GLN A 198 7.90 19.54 14.28
C GLN A 198 8.24 19.44 12.81
N THR A 199 8.92 20.44 12.26
CA THR A 199 9.39 20.43 10.87
C THR A 199 10.87 20.10 10.81
N LYS A 200 11.26 19.20 9.89
CA LYS A 200 12.64 18.86 9.58
C LYS A 200 12.88 18.96 8.08
N THR A 201 13.86 19.75 7.69
CA THR A 201 14.24 19.94 6.28
C THR A 201 15.62 19.35 6.04
N THR A 202 15.72 18.44 5.08
CA THR A 202 16.97 17.79 4.67
C THR A 202 17.03 17.72 3.15
N GLY A 203 17.83 18.58 2.52
CA GLY A 203 17.96 18.62 1.07
C GLY A 203 16.60 18.85 0.38
N LEU A 204 16.11 17.85 -0.34
CA LEU A 204 14.84 17.89 -1.07
C LEU A 204 13.63 17.38 -0.28
N VAL A 205 13.82 17.05 1.00
CA VAL A 205 12.78 16.47 1.85
C VAL A 205 12.42 17.44 2.96
N VAL A 206 11.13 17.75 3.08
CA VAL A 206 10.55 18.47 4.22
C VAL A 206 9.58 17.53 4.93
N SER A 207 9.87 17.21 6.18
CA SER A 207 9.07 16.30 7.00
C SER A 207 8.40 17.05 8.14
N TYR A 208 7.09 16.87 8.29
CA TYR A 208 6.26 17.44 9.35
C TYR A 208 5.81 16.30 10.25
N TYR A 209 6.09 16.37 11.55
CA TYR A 209 5.75 15.35 12.53
C TYR A 209 4.83 15.91 13.60
N TRP A 210 3.88 15.10 14.05
CA TRP A 210 3.03 15.40 15.20
C TRP A 210 2.72 14.11 15.95
N ASN A 211 2.70 14.18 17.28
CA ASN A 211 2.44 13.00 18.11
C ASN A 211 0.94 12.69 18.20
N ASP A 212 0.10 13.73 18.19
CA ASP A 212 -1.36 13.65 18.18
C ASP A 212 -1.93 15.07 18.08
N LEU A 213 -2.76 15.33 17.06
CA LEU A 213 -3.52 16.57 16.94
C LEU A 213 -4.87 16.39 17.63
N ILE A 214 -4.83 16.28 18.96
CA ILE A 214 -6.03 16.12 19.80
C ILE A 214 -6.20 17.31 20.73
N CYS A 215 -7.45 17.63 21.07
CA CYS A 215 -7.74 18.61 22.11
C CYS A 215 -7.16 18.15 23.46
N GLU A 216 -6.51 19.05 24.18
CA GLU A 216 -5.90 18.73 25.48
C GLU A 216 -6.93 18.44 26.59
N LEU A 217 -8.17 18.93 26.46
CA LEU A 217 -9.24 18.70 27.41
C LEU A 217 -10.06 17.45 27.06
N CYS A 218 -10.80 17.51 25.95
CA CYS A 218 -11.74 16.44 25.58
C CYS A 218 -11.11 15.29 24.80
N LYS A 219 -9.82 15.41 24.41
CA LYS A 219 -9.07 14.40 23.64
C LYS A 219 -9.61 14.07 22.24
N THR A 220 -10.65 14.77 21.78
CA THR A 220 -11.15 14.68 20.39
C THR A 220 -10.06 15.10 19.39
N SER A 221 -9.99 14.40 18.25
CA SER A 221 -9.11 14.81 17.14
C SER A 221 -9.50 16.19 16.63
N LEU A 222 -8.53 17.08 16.52
CA LEU A 222 -8.72 18.40 15.96
C LEU A 222 -8.76 18.30 14.42
N PRO A 223 -9.60 19.09 13.76
CA PRO A 223 -9.69 19.11 12.31
C PRO A 223 -8.47 19.79 11.68
N ALA A 224 -8.08 19.34 10.49
CA ALA A 224 -7.03 20.00 9.71
C ALA A 224 -7.52 21.31 9.02
N SER A 225 -8.83 21.43 8.84
CA SER A 225 -9.50 22.59 8.27
C SER A 225 -10.92 22.71 8.81
N VAL A 226 -11.43 23.92 8.93
CA VAL A 226 -12.81 24.20 9.35
C VAL A 226 -13.52 25.02 8.28
N PHE A 227 -14.85 24.94 8.26
CA PHE A 227 -15.67 25.80 7.42
C PHE A 227 -16.31 26.87 8.29
N TYR A 228 -16.23 28.12 7.86
CA TYR A 228 -16.90 29.26 8.47
C TYR A 228 -17.54 30.09 7.35
N LEU A 229 -18.86 30.30 7.41
CA LEU A 229 -19.63 30.98 6.35
C LEU A 229 -19.25 30.48 4.95
N GLU A 230 -19.28 29.15 4.76
CA GLU A 230 -18.91 28.47 3.50
C GLU A 230 -17.45 28.63 3.05
N THR A 231 -16.65 29.43 3.77
CA THR A 231 -15.22 29.60 3.52
C THR A 231 -14.44 28.52 4.25
N LYS A 232 -13.68 27.72 3.51
CA LYS A 232 -12.76 26.73 4.08
C LYS A 232 -11.51 27.43 4.60
N MET A 233 -11.23 27.27 5.89
CA MET A 233 -10.03 27.77 6.56
C MET A 233 -9.14 26.60 6.98
N ASP A 234 -7.96 26.48 6.37
CA ASP A 234 -6.97 25.46 6.76
C ASP A 234 -6.30 25.85 8.09
N LEU A 235 -6.32 24.95 9.07
CA LEU A 235 -5.71 25.14 10.39
C LEU A 235 -4.24 24.69 10.43
N ILE A 236 -3.82 23.87 9.44
CA ILE A 236 -2.47 23.37 9.28
C ILE A 236 -1.96 23.80 7.90
N SER A 237 -0.92 24.63 7.88
CA SER A 237 -0.24 25.03 6.66
C SER A 237 0.96 24.13 6.39
N ILE A 238 0.89 23.34 5.31
CA ILE A 238 2.02 22.57 4.79
C ILE A 238 2.55 23.29 3.56
N GLU A 239 3.84 23.60 3.54
CA GLU A 239 4.48 24.20 2.37
C GLU A 239 4.72 23.12 1.32
N TYR A 240 4.24 23.38 0.09
CA TYR A 240 4.46 22.51 -1.05
C TYR A 240 5.48 23.15 -2.00
N PRO A 241 6.53 22.41 -2.40
CA PRO A 241 7.54 22.92 -3.32
C PRO A 241 6.95 23.10 -4.72
N LYS A 242 7.70 23.80 -5.59
CA LYS A 242 7.40 23.80 -7.03
C LYS A 242 7.43 22.37 -7.56
N LYS A 243 6.56 22.08 -8.54
CA LYS A 243 6.50 20.76 -9.20
C LYS A 243 7.88 20.39 -9.80
N PRO A 244 8.28 19.10 -9.80
CA PRO A 244 7.52 17.93 -9.35
C PRO A 244 7.81 17.54 -7.89
N TYR A 245 6.84 16.90 -7.23
CA TYR A 245 6.99 16.42 -5.85
C TYR A 245 6.08 15.22 -5.53
N ILE A 246 6.43 14.48 -4.48
CA ILE A 246 5.64 13.38 -3.90
C ILE A 246 5.41 13.62 -2.42
N ILE A 247 4.22 13.27 -1.93
CA ILE A 247 3.84 13.36 -0.53
C ILE A 247 3.63 11.96 0.03
N PHE A 248 4.35 11.61 1.08
CA PHE A 248 4.07 10.44 1.90
C PHE A 248 3.41 10.81 3.21
N GLU A 249 2.49 9.96 3.65
CA GLU A 249 1.89 10.01 4.99
C GLU A 249 2.36 8.79 5.79
N GLU A 250 3.04 9.01 6.90
CA GLU A 250 3.46 7.94 7.80
C GLU A 250 2.24 7.43 8.58
N CYS A 251 1.89 6.16 8.39
CA CYS A 251 0.72 5.53 9.00
C CYS A 251 1.13 4.58 10.12
N SER A 252 0.61 4.80 11.33
CA SER A 252 0.72 3.81 12.41
C SER A 252 -0.25 2.64 12.17
N PRO A 253 0.23 1.39 12.07
CA PRO A 253 -0.62 0.21 11.90
C PRO A 253 -1.60 -0.03 13.05
N GLU A 254 -1.21 0.38 14.26
CA GLU A 254 -1.87 0.04 15.52
C GLU A 254 -2.92 1.08 15.89
N THR A 255 -2.61 2.36 15.71
CA THR A 255 -3.47 3.46 16.13
C THR A 255 -4.30 4.05 14.98
N LYS A 256 -4.04 3.67 13.72
CA LYS A 256 -4.57 4.30 12.49
C LYS A 256 -4.33 5.81 12.39
N LYS A 257 -3.49 6.37 13.26
CA LYS A 257 -3.12 7.77 13.25
C LYS A 257 -1.97 8.01 12.27
N SER A 258 -1.98 9.15 11.59
CA SER A 258 -0.82 9.63 10.87
C SER A 258 0.09 10.37 11.84
N ASN A 259 1.36 9.99 11.86
CA ASN A 259 2.36 10.57 12.77
C ASN A 259 3.24 11.63 12.08
N GLY A 260 3.05 11.77 10.76
CA GLY A 260 3.74 12.78 9.99
C GLY A 260 3.47 12.70 8.49
N ILE A 261 3.87 13.77 7.81
CA ILE A 261 3.85 13.90 6.36
C ILE A 261 5.25 14.25 5.89
N HIS A 262 5.70 13.60 4.82
CA HIS A 262 6.97 13.88 4.15
C HIS A 262 6.68 14.41 2.76
N VAL A 263 7.09 15.64 2.50
CA VAL A 263 7.03 16.28 1.19
C VAL A 263 8.40 16.18 0.57
N ILE A 264 8.48 15.55 -0.60
CA ILE A 264 9.73 15.24 -1.29
C ILE A 264 9.70 15.92 -2.66
N THR A 265 10.55 16.92 -2.85
CA THR A 265 10.79 17.52 -4.17
C THR A 265 11.50 16.51 -5.05
N LEU A 266 11.02 16.31 -6.26
CA LEU A 266 11.59 15.39 -7.23
C LEU A 266 12.44 16.20 -8.22
N GLU A 267 13.72 15.87 -8.33
CA GLU A 267 14.60 16.43 -9.34
C GLU A 267 14.99 15.34 -10.34
N ASN A 268 15.21 15.72 -11.60
CA ASN A 268 15.63 14.77 -12.63
C ASN A 268 16.96 14.11 -12.25
N SER A 269 17.05 12.79 -12.43
CA SER A 269 18.25 11.99 -12.18
C SER A 269 18.75 11.93 -10.73
N LYS A 270 18.07 12.56 -9.77
CA LYS A 270 18.44 12.49 -8.35
C LYS A 270 17.69 11.35 -7.66
N ARG A 271 18.45 10.55 -6.88
CA ARG A 271 17.91 9.48 -6.05
C ARG A 271 17.89 9.94 -4.60
N ILE A 272 16.69 10.02 -4.05
CA ILE A 272 16.44 10.48 -2.69
C ILE A 272 16.56 9.30 -1.75
N SER A 273 17.53 9.36 -0.86
CA SER A 273 17.87 8.25 0.03
C SER A 273 16.89 8.14 1.20
N ILE A 274 16.43 6.91 1.49
CA ILE A 274 15.58 6.61 2.62
C ILE A 274 16.29 5.63 3.54
N GLY A 275 16.34 5.93 4.83
CA GLY A 275 16.87 4.99 5.80
C GLY A 275 17.08 5.59 7.19
N ARG A 276 17.70 4.80 8.07
CA ARG A 276 17.87 5.16 9.48
C ARG A 276 19.07 6.03 9.79
N SER A 277 20.06 6.04 8.90
CA SER A 277 21.30 6.78 9.13
C SER A 277 21.07 8.29 9.08
N GLN A 278 22.01 9.04 9.65
CA GLN A 278 21.91 10.50 9.71
C GLN A 278 22.15 11.15 8.34
N ASP A 279 22.85 10.46 7.43
CA ASP A 279 23.12 10.87 6.05
C ASP A 279 21.96 10.56 5.08
N ALA A 280 20.88 9.93 5.54
CA ALA A 280 19.69 9.71 4.72
C ALA A 280 18.86 11.00 4.61
N GLU A 281 18.45 11.36 3.38
CA GLU A 281 17.61 12.55 3.14
C GLU A 281 16.23 12.39 3.78
N LEU A 282 15.58 11.26 3.57
CA LEU A 282 14.40 10.86 4.35
C LEU A 282 14.82 9.92 5.48
N ARG A 283 15.06 10.51 6.65
CA ARG A 283 15.51 9.77 7.83
C ARG A 283 14.34 9.15 8.59
N ILE A 284 14.38 7.83 8.76
CA ILE A 284 13.42 7.05 9.55
C ILE A 284 14.16 6.38 10.71
N THR A 285 13.93 6.86 11.93
CA THR A 285 14.74 6.47 13.11
C THR A 285 14.49 5.05 13.63
N ASP A 286 13.43 4.38 13.19
CA ASP A 286 13.05 3.05 13.65
C ASP A 286 14.15 2.00 13.40
N ILE A 287 14.51 1.23 14.42
CA ILE A 287 15.62 0.26 14.40
C ILE A 287 15.47 -0.85 13.35
N SER A 288 14.24 -1.14 12.90
CA SER A 288 14.01 -2.12 11.84
C SER A 288 14.32 -1.56 10.45
N VAL A 289 14.53 -0.26 10.31
CA VAL A 289 14.94 0.34 9.05
C VAL A 289 16.47 0.28 8.92
N SER A 290 16.96 -0.34 7.84
CA SER A 290 18.38 -0.30 7.46
C SER A 290 18.91 1.12 7.32
N ARG A 291 20.22 1.30 7.52
CA ARG A 291 20.90 2.61 7.40
C ARG A 291 20.61 3.28 6.06
N LYS A 292 20.87 2.58 4.95
CA LYS A 292 20.46 2.95 3.60
C LYS A 292 19.48 1.90 3.09
N HIS A 293 18.19 2.12 3.29
CA HIS A 293 17.15 1.11 3.11
C HIS A 293 16.59 1.08 1.69
N ALA A 294 16.19 2.25 1.19
CA ALA A 294 15.56 2.40 -0.11
C ALA A 294 15.99 3.72 -0.74
N ALA A 295 15.63 3.91 -2.01
CA ALA A 295 15.76 5.18 -2.68
C ALA A 295 14.53 5.46 -3.54
N ILE A 296 14.09 6.71 -3.57
CA ILE A 296 13.01 7.20 -4.43
C ILE A 296 13.61 8.08 -5.51
N PHE A 297 13.12 7.95 -6.73
CA PHE A 297 13.59 8.74 -7.86
C PHE A 297 12.50 8.90 -8.91
N SER A 298 12.58 9.99 -9.67
CA SER A 298 11.74 10.19 -10.86
C SER A 298 12.47 9.65 -12.08
N SER A 299 11.75 8.93 -12.95
CA SER A 299 12.30 8.45 -14.23
C SER A 299 11.21 8.50 -15.30
N GLY A 300 11.45 9.25 -16.38
CA GLY A 300 10.46 9.46 -17.42
C GLY A 300 9.18 10.10 -16.88
N LYS A 301 8.05 9.40 -16.99
CA LYS A 301 6.73 9.87 -16.53
C LYS A 301 6.30 9.31 -15.17
N GLY A 302 7.16 8.55 -14.49
CA GLY A 302 6.80 7.81 -13.27
C GLY A 302 7.72 8.11 -12.09
N VAL A 303 7.22 7.81 -10.90
CA VAL A 303 8.00 7.82 -9.65
C VAL A 303 8.27 6.38 -9.23
N PHE A 304 9.53 6.10 -8.92
CA PHE A 304 9.99 4.75 -8.63
C PHE A 304 10.61 4.68 -7.24
N ILE A 305 10.45 3.53 -6.60
CA ILE A 305 11.15 3.17 -5.37
C ILE A 305 11.98 1.91 -5.59
N SER A 306 13.23 1.93 -5.15
CA SER A 306 14.14 0.78 -5.19
C SER A 306 14.58 0.37 -3.80
N ASP A 307 14.70 -0.94 -3.57
CA ASP A 307 15.33 -1.47 -2.37
C ASP A 307 16.86 -1.43 -2.49
N ASN A 308 17.55 -1.05 -1.42
CA ASN A 308 19.01 -1.03 -1.37
C ASN A 308 19.57 -2.21 -0.56
N LYS A 309 19.17 -3.43 -0.91
CA LYS A 309 19.52 -4.69 -0.21
C LYS A 309 19.24 -4.59 1.29
N SER A 310 18.08 -4.04 1.64
CA SER A 310 17.72 -3.85 3.03
C SER A 310 17.45 -5.18 3.74
N LYS A 311 17.68 -5.22 5.05
CA LYS A 311 17.58 -6.44 5.87
C LYS A 311 16.17 -7.05 5.81
N PHE A 312 15.14 -6.22 5.98
CA PHE A 312 13.74 -6.66 5.97
C PHE A 312 13.00 -6.39 4.66
N GLY A 313 13.69 -5.87 3.65
CA GLY A 313 13.12 -5.54 2.35
C GLY A 313 12.26 -4.28 2.35
N THR A 314 12.21 -3.64 1.19
CA THR A 314 11.20 -2.65 0.83
C THR A 314 9.99 -3.38 0.26
N LEU A 315 8.81 -3.11 0.81
CA LEU A 315 7.59 -3.86 0.51
C LEU A 315 6.48 -2.92 0.00
N ILE A 316 5.72 -3.33 -1.02
CA ILE A 316 4.54 -2.60 -1.50
C ILE A 316 3.29 -3.43 -1.19
N LYS A 317 2.27 -2.81 -0.59
CA LYS A 317 1.02 -3.51 -0.25
C LYS A 317 0.30 -3.94 -1.53
N MET A 318 -0.03 -5.22 -1.63
CA MET A 318 -0.77 -5.76 -2.77
C MET A 318 -2.28 -5.73 -2.53
N LYS A 319 -3.04 -5.75 -3.62
CA LYS A 319 -4.47 -6.10 -3.59
C LYS A 319 -4.62 -7.55 -3.14
N LYS A 320 -5.79 -7.89 -2.59
CA LYS A 320 -6.07 -9.25 -2.07
C LYS A 320 -6.02 -10.34 -3.14
N VAL A 321 -6.19 -9.97 -4.42
CA VAL A 321 -6.18 -10.89 -5.57
C VAL A 321 -5.30 -10.29 -6.67
N VAL A 322 -4.41 -11.10 -7.25
CA VAL A 322 -3.45 -10.69 -8.30
C VAL A 322 -3.34 -11.78 -9.37
N SER A 323 -3.40 -11.40 -10.65
CA SER A 323 -3.17 -12.34 -11.76
C SER A 323 -1.68 -12.51 -12.05
N LEU A 324 -1.26 -13.77 -12.19
CA LEU A 324 0.12 -14.14 -12.54
C LEU A 324 0.42 -14.10 -14.04
N SER A 325 -0.57 -13.91 -14.92
CA SER A 325 -0.34 -13.89 -16.36
C SER A 325 0.63 -12.79 -16.82
N LYS A 326 0.77 -11.74 -16.02
CA LYS A 326 1.58 -10.57 -16.32
C LYS A 326 2.97 -10.57 -15.65
N CYS A 327 3.27 -11.55 -14.78
CA CYS A 327 4.51 -11.59 -14.01
C CYS A 327 5.16 -12.97 -14.08
N LYS A 328 6.37 -13.07 -14.64
CA LYS A 328 7.13 -14.33 -14.68
C LYS A 328 7.62 -14.76 -13.31
N ASN A 329 8.11 -13.81 -12.52
CA ASN A 329 8.66 -14.01 -11.18
C ASN A 329 8.06 -12.98 -10.23
N LEU A 330 7.66 -13.43 -9.04
CA LEU A 330 7.04 -12.60 -8.02
C LEU A 330 7.53 -13.03 -6.64
N SER A 331 7.89 -12.07 -5.80
CA SER A 331 8.28 -12.32 -4.42
C SER A 331 7.29 -11.64 -3.50
N ILE A 332 6.59 -12.44 -2.69
CA ILE A 332 5.52 -11.98 -1.81
C ILE A 332 5.88 -12.33 -0.37
N GLN A 333 5.75 -11.39 0.54
CA GLN A 333 5.85 -11.63 1.97
C GLN A 333 4.45 -11.64 2.61
N ILE A 334 4.16 -12.68 3.40
CA ILE A 334 3.02 -12.75 4.30
C ILE A 334 3.53 -13.06 5.70
N GLY A 335 3.40 -12.09 6.62
CA GLY A 335 3.98 -12.22 7.95
C GLY A 335 5.50 -12.38 7.85
N ARG A 336 5.96 -13.58 8.19
CA ARG A 336 7.38 -13.99 8.27
C ARG A 336 7.75 -15.05 7.25
N THR A 337 6.87 -15.29 6.29
CA THR A 337 7.09 -16.22 5.21
C THR A 337 7.26 -15.42 3.93
N MET A 338 8.41 -15.58 3.30
CA MET A 338 8.68 -15.11 1.94
C MET A 338 8.29 -16.19 0.95
N PHE A 339 7.60 -15.81 -0.12
CA PHE A 339 7.18 -16.66 -1.23
C PHE A 339 7.85 -16.18 -2.50
N HIS A 340 8.66 -17.02 -3.13
CA HIS A 340 9.17 -16.81 -4.49
C HIS A 340 8.34 -17.65 -5.45
N ILE A 341 7.64 -16.98 -6.34
CA ILE A 341 6.64 -17.56 -7.24
C ILE A 341 7.14 -17.36 -8.67
N CYS A 342 7.26 -18.44 -9.43
CA CYS A 342 7.70 -18.44 -10.82
C CYS A 342 6.69 -19.17 -11.69
N VAL A 343 6.16 -18.52 -12.71
CA VAL A 343 5.28 -19.15 -13.70
C VAL A 343 6.16 -19.81 -14.76
N LYS A 344 6.04 -21.13 -14.89
CA LYS A 344 6.78 -21.92 -15.87
C LYS A 344 5.84 -22.57 -16.88
N GLN A 345 6.34 -22.78 -18.08
CA GLN A 345 5.69 -23.58 -19.11
C GLN A 345 6.40 -24.94 -19.17
N LYS A 346 5.64 -26.02 -19.38
CA LYS A 346 6.25 -27.30 -19.74
C LYS A 346 6.83 -27.17 -21.14
N PHE A 347 8.14 -27.32 -21.28
CA PHE A 347 8.78 -27.47 -22.58
C PHE A 347 8.21 -28.72 -23.25
N THR A 348 7.52 -28.54 -24.38
CA THR A 348 7.26 -29.64 -25.31
C THR A 348 8.26 -29.50 -26.44
N CYS A 349 9.35 -30.25 -26.37
CA CYS A 349 10.29 -30.30 -27.49
C CYS A 349 9.61 -30.99 -28.67
N LYS A 350 9.03 -30.20 -29.59
CA LYS A 350 8.42 -30.72 -30.83
C LYS A 350 9.37 -30.75 -32.02
N LYS A 351 10.66 -30.45 -31.83
CA LYS A 351 11.73 -30.75 -32.80
C LYS A 351 13.04 -31.06 -32.07
N CYS A 352 13.15 -32.25 -31.52
CA CYS A 352 14.43 -32.93 -31.46
C CYS A 352 14.21 -34.28 -32.16
N CYS A 353 14.36 -34.28 -33.48
CA CYS A 353 14.84 -35.46 -34.17
C CYS A 353 16.17 -35.81 -33.51
N CYS A 354 16.22 -36.96 -32.85
CA CYS A 354 17.37 -37.82 -32.57
C CYS A 354 17.29 -38.44 -31.17
N ILE A 355 17.12 -39.76 -31.19
CA ILE A 355 17.47 -40.76 -30.18
C ILE A 355 16.33 -41.24 -29.26
N SER A 356 15.80 -42.38 -29.70
CA SER A 356 14.98 -43.39 -29.02
C SER A 356 15.32 -43.60 -27.55
N PHE A 357 14.29 -43.59 -26.68
CA PHE A 357 14.20 -44.54 -25.57
C PHE A 357 12.78 -45.08 -25.42
N ARG A 358 12.71 -46.40 -25.22
CA ARG A 358 11.55 -47.29 -25.34
C ARG A 358 10.44 -47.00 -24.31
N LYS A 359 9.21 -47.25 -24.78
CA LYS A 359 7.95 -47.37 -24.03
C LYS A 359 8.06 -48.28 -22.80
N VAL A 360 7.38 -47.90 -21.72
CA VAL A 360 6.63 -48.84 -20.88
C VAL A 360 5.27 -48.19 -20.54
N VAL A 361 4.20 -48.90 -20.88
CA VAL A 361 2.79 -48.61 -20.52
C VAL A 361 2.42 -49.55 -19.36
N PRO A 362 1.50 -49.16 -18.48
CA PRO A 362 0.33 -50.03 -18.35
C PRO A 362 -1.02 -49.30 -18.44
N GLU A 363 -1.96 -50.03 -19.05
CA GLU A 363 -3.42 -49.94 -19.10
C GLU A 363 -4.03 -49.75 -17.69
N SER A 364 -5.27 -49.35 -17.41
CA SER A 364 -6.55 -49.03 -18.07
C SER A 364 -7.31 -48.20 -16.98
N SER A 365 -8.38 -47.45 -17.18
CA SER A 365 -9.69 -47.83 -17.70
C SER A 365 -10.63 -46.59 -17.66
N TYR A 366 -11.71 -46.73 -18.40
CA TYR A 366 -12.78 -45.81 -18.82
C TYR A 366 -13.49 -45.01 -17.72
N ILE A 367 -14.06 -43.85 -18.09
CA ILE A 367 -15.50 -43.48 -17.93
C ILE A 367 -15.73 -42.07 -18.53
N THR A 368 -16.93 -41.93 -19.11
CA THR A 368 -17.41 -41.01 -20.15
C THR A 368 -17.86 -39.62 -19.69
N GLN A 369 -17.98 -38.72 -20.67
CA GLN A 369 -18.77 -37.49 -20.58
C GLN A 369 -20.25 -37.83 -20.41
N GLU A 370 -20.93 -37.17 -19.46
CA GLU A 370 -22.21 -36.47 -19.65
C GLU A 370 -22.82 -36.05 -18.29
N GLY A 371 -23.36 -34.82 -18.26
CA GLY A 371 -24.11 -34.23 -17.15
C GLY A 371 -23.29 -33.25 -16.30
N LEU A 372 -23.53 -31.94 -16.25
CA LEU A 372 -24.66 -31.14 -16.68
C LEU A 372 -24.15 -29.72 -16.94
N ASP A 373 -24.46 -29.19 -18.11
CA ASP A 373 -24.66 -27.76 -18.30
C ASP A 373 -25.75 -27.28 -17.32
N HIS A 374 -25.55 -26.12 -16.70
CA HIS A 374 -26.53 -25.03 -16.65
C HIS A 374 -25.95 -23.82 -15.89
N SER A 375 -25.48 -22.86 -16.68
CA SER A 375 -25.74 -21.42 -16.54
C SER A 375 -25.87 -20.83 -15.13
N PHE A 376 -24.87 -20.06 -14.69
CA PHE A 376 -25.11 -18.72 -14.17
C PHE A 376 -24.01 -17.78 -14.66
N MET A 377 -24.38 -17.00 -15.68
CA MET A 377 -23.72 -15.77 -16.09
C MET A 377 -23.90 -14.74 -14.97
N ASP A 378 -22.80 -14.13 -14.51
CA ASP A 378 -22.87 -12.70 -14.23
C ASP A 378 -21.57 -12.02 -14.68
N SER A 379 -21.75 -11.32 -15.78
CA SER A 379 -20.85 -10.38 -16.42
C SER A 379 -20.75 -9.11 -15.58
N ARG A 380 -19.55 -8.82 -15.05
CA ARG A 380 -19.01 -7.45 -14.86
C ARG A 380 -17.67 -7.49 -14.13
N ILE A 381 -16.57 -7.73 -14.86
CA ILE A 381 -15.23 -7.22 -14.48
C ILE A 381 -14.52 -6.79 -15.77
N GLY A 382 -15.07 -5.77 -16.41
CA GLY A 382 -14.31 -4.86 -17.26
C GLY A 382 -13.90 -3.66 -16.41
N LEU A 383 -12.73 -3.10 -16.72
CA LEU A 383 -12.08 -1.94 -16.13
C LEU A 383 -11.02 -2.27 -15.05
N TYR A 384 -9.87 -1.62 -15.22
CA TYR A 384 -8.62 -1.72 -14.45
C TYR A 384 -7.58 -2.76 -14.92
N SER A 385 -7.24 -2.68 -16.21
CA SER A 385 -6.06 -3.31 -16.83
C SER A 385 -4.77 -2.45 -16.79
N ASN A 386 -4.82 -1.18 -16.37
CA ASN A 386 -3.75 -0.22 -16.69
C ASN A 386 -2.51 -0.23 -15.79
N SER A 387 -2.53 -0.81 -14.58
CA SER A 387 -1.39 -0.71 -13.64
C SER A 387 -0.27 -1.73 -13.85
N ILE A 388 -0.37 -2.62 -14.86
CA ILE A 388 0.68 -3.59 -15.21
C ILE A 388 1.06 -3.48 -16.71
N GLN A 389 0.33 -2.67 -17.50
CA GLN A 389 0.52 -2.61 -18.96
C GLN A 389 1.73 -1.80 -19.42
N GLN A 390 2.29 -0.88 -18.62
CA GLN A 390 3.38 0.00 -19.11
C GLN A 390 4.81 -0.42 -18.71
N CYS A 391 5.00 -1.34 -17.76
CA CYS A 391 6.35 -1.80 -17.39
C CYS A 391 6.96 -2.86 -18.36
N VAL A 392 6.20 -3.39 -19.31
CA VAL A 392 6.65 -4.47 -20.21
C VAL A 392 6.77 -4.03 -21.68
N GLN A 393 6.36 -2.81 -22.05
CA GLN A 393 6.41 -2.35 -23.45
C GLN A 393 7.64 -1.51 -23.83
N ASN A 394 8.54 -1.16 -22.90
CA ASN A 394 9.74 -0.35 -23.22
C ASN A 394 11.08 -1.11 -23.09
N ILE A 395 11.08 -2.42 -23.35
CA ILE A 395 12.34 -3.20 -23.52
C ILE A 395 12.21 -4.03 -24.81
N SER A 396 12.09 -3.33 -25.93
CA SER A 396 12.34 -3.86 -27.27
C SER A 396 12.37 -2.71 -28.27
N HIS A 397 13.36 -1.84 -28.15
CA HIS A 397 13.99 -1.06 -29.22
C HIS A 397 15.06 -0.20 -28.57
N ASP A 398 16.29 -0.68 -28.64
CA ASP A 398 17.41 0.03 -29.26
C ASP A 398 18.66 -0.85 -29.12
N ASP A 399 19.35 -1.01 -30.25
CA ASP A 399 20.61 -1.75 -30.41
C ASP A 399 21.74 -1.24 -29.51
#